data_AF-A0A7C1K4I6-F1
#
_entry.id   AF-A0A7C1K4I6-F1
#
_cell.length_a   1.000
_cell.length_b   1.000
_cell.length_c   1.000
_cell.angle_alpha   90.00
_cell.angle_beta   90.00
_cell.angle_gamma   90.00
#
_symmetry.space_group_name_H-M   'P 1'
#
loop_
_entity.id
_entity.type
_entity.pdbx_description
1 polymer ?
#
loop_
_entity_poly.entity_id
_entity_poly.type
_entity_poly.pdbx_seq_one_letter_code
_entity_poly.pdbx_strand_id
1 'polypeptide(L)'
;MSDYLSSIIRRLPSTWRIFAILALPISAWAGAAQAQQEENLLFNGGFEGTYVAPIPGRDNINVAPGWFPYWVQGSPEENAQGYKVQPEYKAAFTTDFPYTRVRSGAQAQQYFHSFATFIGGVMQQVTVPRNARLRFSAWGQAWSCLHFEDCPDATSVNPAPMHMRIGIDPTGGTDWTSPNVVWSPYADPYDAYQLFTVEAVAVGTQVTVFLYAAPEYRNDDNDVYWDDASLVVLGPPSPTPQPTRTPGPSPTPRPTRTPGPSPTLPPGAVTYAVQRGDTLRSIATRFNTTVAELQRLNHLDGSTAISVGQVLIVAFATPTPTATVRPATATPRPSATPSPTPTQPPTGSPQPERSQLCVLAFYDSNRDGLRQPDEAGQTGLAISLMDSNSTLVATTNEAWHCFDLAPGRYTLSARLPQTLSATTPLTHTVTLPPDQTVEVDIGSAVVGAKDSSPVLVVRPLSPTNTALVWAAGLGIIVLAALAITLVRRGRQGT
;
A
#
# COMPACT_ATOMS: atom_id res chain seq x y z
N MET A 1 34.26 32.01 30.82
CA MET A 1 32.84 32.02 31.25
C MET A 1 32.60 31.46 32.66
N SER A 2 33.56 30.79 33.29
CA SER A 2 33.45 30.25 34.67
C SER A 2 33.55 31.33 35.77
N ASP A 3 34.38 32.35 35.58
CA ASP A 3 34.65 33.33 36.65
C ASP A 3 33.66 34.51 36.71
N TYR A 4 32.88 34.71 35.64
CA TYR A 4 31.87 35.78 35.59
C TYR A 4 30.59 35.40 36.36
N LEU A 5 30.21 34.12 36.31
CA LEU A 5 29.05 33.56 37.02
C LEU A 5 29.27 33.47 38.54
N SER A 6 30.51 33.28 38.98
CA SER A 6 30.88 33.23 40.40
C SER A 6 30.78 34.58 41.12
N SER A 7 30.79 35.70 40.39
CA SER A 7 30.68 37.05 40.97
C SER A 7 29.23 37.52 41.15
N ILE A 8 28.30 36.96 40.38
CA ILE A 8 26.86 37.31 40.40
C ILE A 8 26.14 36.59 41.55
N ILE A 9 26.57 35.35 41.88
CA ILE A 9 25.99 34.54 42.98
C ILE A 9 26.34 35.10 44.37
N ARG A 10 27.38 35.93 44.52
CA ARG A 10 27.80 36.54 45.80
C ARG A 10 27.03 37.82 46.17
N ARG A 11 26.13 38.32 45.31
CA ARG A 11 25.43 39.60 45.52
C ARG A 11 23.92 39.46 45.75
N LEU A 12 23.43 38.27 46.09
CA LEU A 12 22.03 38.06 46.47
C LEU A 12 21.86 38.04 48.00
N PRO A 13 20.85 38.74 48.55
CA PRO A 13 20.59 38.76 49.99
C PRO A 13 20.23 37.37 50.55
N SER A 14 20.61 37.14 51.81
CA SER A 14 20.79 35.84 52.46
C SER A 14 19.52 35.03 52.79
N THR A 15 18.35 35.41 52.28
CA THR A 15 17.07 34.79 52.67
C THR A 15 16.57 33.68 51.74
N TRP A 16 17.24 33.38 50.62
CA TRP A 16 16.80 32.35 49.66
C TRP A 16 17.75 31.15 49.48
N ARG A 17 18.61 30.86 50.47
CA ARG A 17 19.59 29.75 50.41
C ARG A 17 19.08 28.36 50.83
N ILE A 18 17.77 28.10 50.91
CA ILE A 18 17.25 26.85 51.52
C ILE A 18 16.47 25.91 50.57
N PHE A 19 16.22 26.26 49.30
CA PHE A 19 15.55 25.33 48.36
C PHE A 19 16.45 24.82 47.24
N ALA A 20 17.63 24.31 47.60
CA ALA A 20 18.48 23.57 46.67
C ALA A 20 19.15 22.41 47.41
N ILE A 21 18.41 21.32 47.63
CA ILE A 21 18.87 19.92 47.75
C ILE A 21 17.59 19.06 47.91
N LEU A 22 17.39 18.12 46.96
CA LEU A 22 16.38 17.04 46.88
C LEU A 22 15.49 17.10 45.62
N ALA A 23 16.11 16.77 44.49
CA ALA A 23 15.44 16.06 43.40
C ALA A 23 16.52 15.33 42.61
N LEU A 24 16.86 14.11 43.06
CA LEU A 24 17.53 13.13 42.19
C LEU A 24 16.47 12.62 41.22
N PRO A 25 16.64 12.75 39.89
CA PRO A 25 15.83 11.97 38.97
C PRO A 25 16.44 10.56 38.89
N ILE A 26 15.63 9.58 39.30
CA ILE A 26 15.81 8.18 38.99
C ILE A 26 15.76 8.05 37.47
N SER A 27 16.90 7.91 36.82
CA SER A 27 16.98 7.60 35.39
C SER A 27 16.71 6.10 35.18
N ALA A 28 15.43 5.75 35.05
CA ALA A 28 14.98 4.47 34.54
C ALA A 28 14.39 4.66 33.12
N TRP A 29 15.13 4.13 32.15
CA TRP A 29 14.69 3.55 30.87
C TRP A 29 13.46 4.15 30.15
N ALA A 30 13.73 4.75 28.99
CA ALA A 30 12.99 4.43 27.78
C ALA A 30 13.93 4.64 26.59
N GLY A 31 14.47 3.55 26.05
CA GLY A 31 14.99 3.58 24.69
C GLY A 31 13.81 3.88 23.78
N ALA A 32 13.71 5.12 23.31
CA ALA A 32 12.85 5.43 22.18
C ALA A 32 13.37 4.59 21.01
N ALA A 33 12.65 3.53 20.65
CA ALA A 33 12.80 2.93 19.34
C ALA A 33 12.44 4.03 18.35
N GLN A 34 13.46 4.61 17.70
CA GLN A 34 13.27 5.48 16.55
C GLN A 34 12.56 4.63 15.50
N ALA A 35 11.33 4.99 15.14
CA ALA A 35 10.69 4.47 13.95
C ALA A 35 11.65 4.74 12.80
N GLN A 36 12.23 3.68 12.25
CA GLN A 36 13.14 3.77 11.12
C GLN A 36 12.29 4.22 9.94
N GLN A 37 12.44 5.49 9.54
CA GLN A 37 11.82 6.03 8.34
C GLN A 37 12.21 5.11 7.18
N GLU A 38 11.22 4.45 6.57
CA GLU A 38 11.46 3.53 5.45
C GLU A 38 12.10 4.31 4.32
N GLU A 39 13.39 4.07 4.10
CA GLU A 39 14.19 4.79 3.12
C GLU A 39 13.69 4.45 1.71
N ASN A 40 13.35 5.48 0.93
CA ASN A 40 12.99 5.31 -0.47
C ASN A 40 14.24 4.87 -1.24
N LEU A 41 14.19 3.66 -1.81
CA LEU A 41 15.29 3.05 -2.56
C LEU A 41 15.42 3.63 -3.97
N LEU A 42 14.43 4.38 -4.45
CA LEU A 42 14.48 5.01 -5.77
C LEU A 42 15.43 6.21 -5.75
N PHE A 43 16.29 6.28 -6.74
CA PHE A 43 16.96 7.51 -7.07
C PHE A 43 15.96 8.47 -7.72
N ASN A 44 15.84 9.67 -7.16
CA ASN A 44 14.98 10.72 -7.69
C ASN A 44 13.52 10.29 -7.91
N GLY A 45 12.91 9.67 -6.89
CA GLY A 45 11.51 9.27 -6.91
C GLY A 45 10.52 10.44 -7.06
N GLY A 46 10.91 11.66 -6.66
CA GLY A 46 10.12 12.88 -6.89
C GLY A 46 10.31 13.54 -8.26
N PHE A 47 11.11 12.95 -9.16
CA PHE A 47 11.31 13.43 -10.54
C PHE A 47 11.83 14.88 -10.68
N GLU A 48 12.72 15.29 -9.79
CA GLU A 48 13.27 16.63 -9.70
C GLU A 48 14.63 16.78 -10.42
N GLY A 49 14.98 18.02 -10.75
CA GLY A 49 16.30 18.40 -11.25
C GLY A 49 16.40 18.52 -12.78
N THR A 50 17.62 18.49 -13.29
CA THR A 50 17.87 18.69 -14.72
C THR A 50 17.56 17.42 -15.50
N TYR A 51 16.49 17.44 -16.29
CA TYR A 51 16.13 16.30 -17.13
C TYR A 51 17.21 16.07 -18.20
N VAL A 52 17.45 14.80 -18.50
CA VAL A 52 18.50 14.36 -19.42
C VAL A 52 17.88 13.71 -20.63
N ALA A 53 18.47 13.94 -21.80
CA ALA A 53 18.17 13.18 -23.01
C ALA A 53 19.06 11.92 -23.03
N PRO A 54 18.53 10.72 -22.70
CA PRO A 54 19.37 9.54 -22.56
C PRO A 54 19.74 8.93 -23.92
N ILE A 55 19.11 9.39 -25.01
CA ILE A 55 19.28 8.86 -26.36
C ILE A 55 19.85 9.97 -27.26
N PRO A 56 21.11 9.85 -27.74
CA PRO A 56 21.69 10.85 -28.63
C PRO A 56 20.84 11.08 -29.89
N GLY A 57 20.58 12.35 -30.21
CA GLY A 57 19.77 12.74 -31.38
C GLY A 57 18.26 12.61 -31.19
N ARG A 58 17.79 12.39 -29.96
CA ARG A 58 16.36 12.37 -29.59
C ARG A 58 16.07 13.43 -28.51
N ASP A 59 16.15 14.69 -28.91
CA ASP A 59 16.04 15.84 -27.99
C ASP A 59 14.62 15.99 -27.37
N ASN A 60 13.61 15.28 -27.89
CA ASN A 60 12.25 15.23 -27.36
C ASN A 60 12.01 14.12 -26.34
N ILE A 61 13.06 13.39 -25.93
CA ILE A 61 12.99 12.35 -24.91
C ILE A 61 13.84 12.79 -23.71
N ASN A 62 13.30 13.66 -22.86
CA ASN A 62 13.95 14.09 -21.64
C ASN A 62 13.28 13.43 -20.43
N VAL A 63 14.07 12.74 -19.62
CA VAL A 63 13.58 12.05 -18.41
C VAL A 63 14.29 12.55 -17.17
N ALA A 64 13.63 12.40 -16.03
CA ALA A 64 14.22 12.73 -14.75
C ALA A 64 15.54 11.96 -14.53
N PRO A 65 16.55 12.58 -13.89
CA PRO A 65 17.81 11.91 -13.57
C PRO A 65 17.62 10.51 -12.96
N GLY A 66 18.31 9.52 -13.52
CA GLY A 66 18.29 8.11 -13.06
C GLY A 66 17.08 7.29 -13.50
N TRP A 67 16.18 7.85 -14.30
CA TRP A 67 15.10 7.11 -14.96
C TRP A 67 15.42 6.87 -16.44
N PHE A 68 14.81 5.84 -17.02
CA PHE A 68 15.02 5.46 -18.42
C PHE A 68 13.68 5.30 -19.14
N PRO A 69 13.51 5.88 -20.34
CA PRO A 69 12.28 5.77 -21.11
C PRO A 69 12.18 4.39 -21.80
N TYR A 70 10.96 3.91 -21.99
CA TYR A 70 10.67 2.75 -22.83
C TYR A 70 9.31 2.93 -23.54
N TRP A 71 9.17 2.36 -24.73
CA TRP A 71 7.92 2.39 -25.48
C TRP A 71 7.83 1.25 -26.50
N VAL A 72 6.62 0.98 -26.97
CA VAL A 72 6.41 0.14 -28.16
C VAL A 72 6.74 0.95 -29.41
N GLN A 73 7.63 0.45 -30.26
CA GLN A 73 7.83 1.02 -31.58
C GLN A 73 6.72 0.57 -32.53
N GLY A 74 5.85 1.50 -32.94
CA GLY A 74 4.87 1.26 -33.99
C GLY A 74 5.52 1.02 -35.36
N SER A 75 4.83 0.30 -36.24
CA SER A 75 5.25 0.19 -37.65
C SER A 75 5.21 1.57 -38.34
N PRO A 76 5.90 1.75 -39.48
CA PRO A 76 5.80 2.97 -40.26
C PRO A 76 4.35 3.37 -40.60
N GLU A 77 3.50 2.38 -40.89
CA GLU A 77 2.08 2.58 -41.21
C GLU A 77 1.27 2.97 -39.97
N GLU A 78 1.48 2.31 -38.83
CA GLU A 78 0.84 2.67 -37.56
C GLU A 78 1.22 4.11 -37.18
N ASN A 79 2.50 4.45 -37.24
CA ASN A 79 2.99 5.78 -36.90
C ASN A 79 2.44 6.87 -37.85
N ALA A 80 2.38 6.59 -39.15
CA ALA A 80 1.78 7.51 -40.13
C ALA A 80 0.28 7.77 -39.87
N GLN A 81 -0.38 6.83 -39.18
CA GLN A 81 -1.75 6.95 -38.73
C GLN A 81 -1.86 7.41 -37.27
N GLY A 82 -0.79 7.83 -36.61
CA GLY A 82 -0.84 8.29 -35.22
C GLY A 82 -1.10 7.18 -34.19
N TYR A 83 -0.81 5.92 -34.50
CA TYR A 83 -0.91 4.81 -33.55
C TYR A 83 0.46 4.34 -33.10
N LYS A 84 0.63 4.09 -31.80
CA LYS A 84 1.89 3.64 -31.17
C LYS A 84 3.09 4.53 -31.53
N VAL A 85 2.83 5.83 -31.62
CA VAL A 85 3.87 6.81 -31.88
C VAL A 85 4.78 6.88 -30.65
N GLN A 86 6.06 7.14 -30.88
CA GLN A 86 7.02 7.38 -29.81
C GLN A 86 6.51 8.55 -28.94
N PRO A 87 6.32 8.37 -27.62
CA PRO A 87 5.98 9.47 -26.74
C PRO A 87 7.11 10.52 -26.71
N GLU A 88 6.72 11.76 -26.47
CA GLU A 88 7.63 12.80 -26.01
C GLU A 88 7.75 12.73 -24.49
N TYR A 89 8.93 13.00 -23.96
CA TYR A 89 9.21 12.98 -22.52
C TYR A 89 9.80 14.33 -22.11
N LYS A 90 9.29 14.89 -21.02
CA LYS A 90 9.78 16.16 -20.45
C LYS A 90 9.43 16.28 -18.98
N ALA A 91 9.94 17.32 -18.33
CA ALA A 91 9.44 17.75 -17.04
C ALA A 91 8.14 18.53 -17.24
N ALA A 92 7.15 18.25 -16.41
CA ALA A 92 6.10 19.21 -16.08
C ALA A 92 6.60 20.13 -14.97
N PHE A 93 6.12 21.37 -14.93
CA PHE A 93 6.46 22.37 -13.94
C PHE A 93 5.23 22.86 -13.19
N THR A 94 5.41 23.31 -11.95
CA THR A 94 4.35 23.95 -11.15
C THR A 94 3.74 25.20 -11.82
N THR A 95 4.47 25.81 -12.76
CA THR A 95 4.01 26.96 -13.56
C THR A 95 3.20 26.57 -14.79
N ASP A 96 3.14 25.28 -15.13
CA ASP A 96 2.37 24.81 -16.29
C ASP A 96 0.88 24.85 -15.95
N PHE A 97 0.11 25.56 -16.76
CA PHE A 97 -1.35 25.63 -16.63
C PHE A 97 -1.96 24.21 -16.74
N PRO A 98 -2.90 23.79 -15.87
CA PRO A 98 -3.68 24.58 -14.91
C PRO A 98 -3.09 24.62 -13.49
N TYR A 99 -1.76 24.52 -13.36
CA TYR A 99 -1.00 24.56 -12.10
C TYR A 99 -1.20 23.33 -11.20
N THR A 100 -1.73 22.24 -11.77
CA THR A 100 -1.96 20.95 -11.08
C THR A 100 -1.11 19.81 -11.64
N ARG A 101 -0.17 20.10 -12.54
CA ARG A 101 0.65 19.09 -13.25
C ARG A 101 1.84 18.57 -12.44
N VAL A 102 2.03 19.09 -11.24
CA VAL A 102 3.06 18.70 -10.28
C VAL A 102 2.39 18.52 -8.93
N ARG A 103 2.65 17.40 -8.26
CA ARG A 103 2.01 17.05 -6.98
C ARG A 103 2.81 17.60 -5.81
N SER A 104 4.12 17.45 -5.86
CA SER A 104 5.04 17.94 -4.82
C SER A 104 6.34 18.45 -5.47
N GLY A 105 7.10 19.26 -4.73
CA GLY A 105 8.32 19.84 -5.27
C GLY A 105 8.07 20.84 -6.41
N ALA A 106 8.93 20.84 -7.42
CA ALA A 106 8.92 21.77 -8.54
C ALA A 106 8.59 21.11 -9.88
N GLN A 107 8.82 19.80 -10.02
CA GLN A 107 8.72 19.09 -11.28
C GLN A 107 8.08 17.71 -11.13
N ALA A 108 7.42 17.25 -12.19
CA ALA A 108 6.93 15.88 -12.31
C ALA A 108 7.36 15.29 -13.66
N GLN A 109 7.46 13.96 -13.75
CA GLN A 109 7.76 13.31 -15.03
C GLN A 109 6.51 13.33 -15.90
N GLN A 110 6.62 13.98 -17.06
CA GLN A 110 5.58 13.97 -18.08
C GLN A 110 6.01 13.11 -19.26
N TYR A 111 5.06 12.37 -19.82
CA TYR A 111 5.18 11.90 -21.20
C TYR A 111 3.83 11.91 -21.89
N PHE A 112 3.85 12.28 -23.17
CA PHE A 112 2.65 12.66 -23.89
C PHE A 112 2.83 12.50 -25.41
N HIS A 113 1.72 12.60 -26.14
CA HIS A 113 1.73 12.89 -27.57
C HIS A 113 0.39 13.53 -27.97
N SER A 114 0.43 14.46 -28.93
CA SER A 114 -0.79 15.07 -29.49
C SER A 114 -1.30 14.31 -30.71
N PHE A 115 -2.61 14.17 -30.87
CA PHE A 115 -3.26 13.47 -32.00
C PHE A 115 -2.79 12.02 -32.21
N ALA A 116 -2.29 11.36 -31.16
CA ALA A 116 -1.74 10.01 -31.29
C ALA A 116 -1.96 9.16 -30.04
N THR A 117 -1.87 7.84 -30.23
CA THR A 117 -1.69 6.89 -29.13
C THR A 117 -0.23 6.52 -28.98
N PHE A 118 0.14 6.12 -27.76
CA PHE A 118 1.43 5.54 -27.46
C PHE A 118 1.25 4.41 -26.44
N ILE A 119 2.30 3.60 -26.28
CA ILE A 119 2.39 2.62 -25.18
C ILE A 119 3.80 2.73 -24.63
N GLY A 120 3.94 3.11 -23.36
CA GLY A 120 5.28 3.31 -22.78
C GLY A 120 5.26 3.94 -21.40
N GLY A 121 6.44 4.40 -21.00
CA GLY A 121 6.67 5.14 -19.77
C GLY A 121 8.12 5.13 -19.37
N VAL A 122 8.40 5.14 -18.07
CA VAL A 122 9.76 5.19 -17.53
C VAL A 122 10.03 4.08 -16.53
N MET A 123 11.29 3.65 -16.45
CA MET A 123 11.74 2.59 -15.55
C MET A 123 13.00 2.97 -14.78
N GLN A 124 13.21 2.29 -13.66
CA GLN A 124 14.47 2.35 -12.91
C GLN A 124 14.81 0.96 -12.36
N GLN A 125 16.06 0.54 -12.56
CA GLN A 125 16.59 -0.66 -11.91
C GLN A 125 17.18 -0.30 -10.56
N VAL A 126 16.84 -1.08 -9.53
CA VAL A 126 17.17 -0.76 -8.14
C VAL A 126 17.78 -1.99 -7.48
N THR A 127 18.89 -1.79 -6.78
CA THR A 127 19.50 -2.83 -5.95
C THR A 127 18.70 -2.99 -4.67
N VAL A 128 18.30 -4.22 -4.37
CA VAL A 128 17.49 -4.57 -3.20
C VAL A 128 18.05 -5.82 -2.53
N PRO A 129 17.72 -6.08 -1.25
CA PRO A 129 18.03 -7.37 -0.65
C PRO A 129 17.31 -8.51 -1.39
N ARG A 130 17.98 -9.64 -1.57
CA ARG A 130 17.35 -10.84 -2.12
C ARG A 130 16.17 -11.27 -1.26
N ASN A 131 15.07 -11.69 -1.88
CA ASN A 131 13.82 -12.08 -1.21
C ASN A 131 13.18 -10.95 -0.39
N ALA A 132 13.60 -9.70 -0.58
CA ALA A 132 12.93 -8.55 0.03
C ALA A 132 11.48 -8.46 -0.45
N ARG A 133 10.56 -8.29 0.50
CA ARG A 133 9.22 -7.79 0.17
C ARG A 133 9.36 -6.30 -0.12
N LEU A 134 8.85 -5.90 -1.28
CA LEU A 134 8.94 -4.54 -1.75
C LEU A 134 7.54 -3.99 -1.94
N ARG A 135 7.36 -2.70 -1.62
CA ARG A 135 6.22 -1.92 -2.07
C ARG A 135 6.73 -0.84 -2.99
N PHE A 136 6.24 -0.85 -4.23
CA PHE A 136 6.40 0.26 -5.15
C PHE A 136 5.10 1.06 -5.17
N SER A 137 5.23 2.38 -5.09
CA SER A 137 4.13 3.32 -5.16
C SER A 137 4.54 4.52 -6.00
N ALA A 138 3.59 5.17 -6.65
CA ALA A 138 3.78 6.44 -7.34
C ALA A 138 2.45 7.15 -7.46
N TRP A 139 2.46 8.48 -7.44
CA TRP A 139 1.28 9.26 -7.73
C TRP A 139 1.22 9.54 -9.22
N GLY A 140 0.11 9.19 -9.86
CA GLY A 140 -0.11 9.38 -11.28
C GLY A 140 -1.35 10.22 -11.57
N GLN A 141 -1.28 11.06 -12.59
CA GLN A 141 -2.39 11.81 -13.16
C GLN A 141 -2.32 11.72 -14.69
N ALA A 142 -3.47 11.79 -15.34
CA ALA A 142 -3.59 12.04 -16.77
C ALA A 142 -4.32 13.34 -17.08
N TRP A 143 -4.09 13.85 -18.28
CA TRP A 143 -4.94 14.83 -18.93
C TRP A 143 -5.18 14.37 -20.36
N SER A 144 -6.44 14.35 -20.80
CA SER A 144 -6.77 14.00 -22.17
C SER A 144 -7.94 14.82 -22.67
N CYS A 145 -7.80 15.33 -23.89
CA CYS A 145 -8.80 16.19 -24.51
C CYS A 145 -9.04 15.72 -25.93
N LEU A 146 -10.29 15.37 -26.27
CA LEU A 146 -10.60 14.94 -27.63
C LEU A 146 -10.33 16.04 -28.64
N HIS A 147 -10.80 17.28 -28.38
CA HIS A 147 -10.60 18.45 -29.23
C HIS A 147 -10.15 19.63 -28.37
N PHE A 148 -8.97 20.19 -28.62
CA PHE A 148 -8.37 21.23 -27.76
C PHE A 148 -9.28 22.44 -27.51
N GLU A 149 -10.10 22.81 -28.52
CA GLU A 149 -11.08 23.91 -28.42
C GLU A 149 -12.15 23.68 -27.34
N ASP A 150 -12.42 22.42 -26.98
CA ASP A 150 -13.40 22.02 -25.98
C ASP A 150 -12.82 21.99 -24.54
N CYS A 151 -11.51 22.21 -24.37
CA CYS A 151 -10.80 22.15 -23.08
C CYS A 151 -10.18 23.49 -22.65
N PRO A 152 -10.97 24.57 -22.51
CA PRO A 152 -10.44 25.92 -22.27
C PRO A 152 -9.67 26.08 -20.95
N ASP A 153 -10.00 25.28 -19.94
CA ASP A 153 -9.34 25.30 -18.62
C ASP A 153 -8.30 24.19 -18.44
N ALA A 154 -7.88 23.54 -19.53
CA ALA A 154 -6.97 22.39 -19.51
C ALA A 154 -7.44 21.26 -18.57
N THR A 155 -8.75 21.14 -18.40
CA THR A 155 -9.44 19.99 -17.81
C THR A 155 -9.75 18.97 -18.90
N SER A 156 -9.82 17.69 -18.55
CA SER A 156 -10.11 16.63 -19.49
C SER A 156 -11.57 16.69 -19.95
N VAL A 157 -11.79 16.67 -21.27
CA VAL A 157 -13.13 16.61 -21.88
C VAL A 157 -13.12 15.52 -22.94
N ASN A 158 -14.06 14.58 -22.82
CA ASN A 158 -14.10 13.34 -23.61
C ASN A 158 -12.73 12.62 -23.64
N PRO A 159 -12.13 12.34 -22.47
CA PRO A 159 -10.78 11.80 -22.42
C PRO A 159 -10.69 10.40 -23.04
N ALA A 160 -9.54 10.11 -23.64
CA ALA A 160 -9.17 8.76 -24.01
C ALA A 160 -8.90 7.95 -22.73
N PRO A 161 -9.36 6.68 -22.64
CA PRO A 161 -8.83 5.74 -21.64
C PRO A 161 -7.31 5.70 -21.71
N MET A 162 -6.63 6.03 -20.61
CA MET A 162 -5.17 6.22 -20.54
C MET A 162 -4.45 4.94 -20.11
N HIS A 163 -5.17 4.00 -19.49
CA HIS A 163 -4.70 2.70 -19.05
C HIS A 163 -3.38 2.80 -18.26
N MET A 164 -3.34 3.69 -17.25
CA MET A 164 -2.16 3.89 -16.41
C MET A 164 -2.01 2.78 -15.38
N ARG A 165 -0.78 2.40 -15.05
CA ARG A 165 -0.44 1.47 -13.95
C ARG A 165 1.04 1.52 -13.62
N ILE A 166 1.42 0.87 -12.52
CA ILE A 166 2.81 0.70 -12.11
C ILE A 166 3.16 -0.78 -11.97
N GLY A 167 4.43 -1.14 -12.09
CA GLY A 167 4.87 -2.53 -12.01
C GLY A 167 6.24 -2.72 -11.37
N ILE A 168 6.47 -3.93 -10.87
CA ILE A 168 7.79 -4.41 -10.41
C ILE A 168 8.13 -5.69 -11.17
N ASP A 169 9.24 -5.72 -11.89
CA ASP A 169 9.88 -7.00 -12.27
C ASP A 169 10.76 -7.47 -11.09
N PRO A 170 10.36 -8.52 -10.37
CA PRO A 170 11.10 -9.01 -9.21
C PRO A 170 12.44 -9.67 -9.57
N THR A 171 12.68 -9.96 -10.86
CA THR A 171 13.93 -10.54 -11.37
C THR A 171 14.95 -9.48 -11.82
N GLY A 172 14.52 -8.21 -11.92
CA GLY A 172 15.35 -7.12 -12.44
C GLY A 172 15.42 -7.04 -13.96
N GLY A 173 14.57 -7.78 -14.68
CA GLY A 173 14.44 -7.65 -16.13
C GLY A 173 13.98 -6.26 -16.55
N THR A 174 14.43 -5.79 -17.72
CA THR A 174 14.01 -4.50 -18.32
C THR A 174 12.93 -4.66 -19.39
N ASP A 175 12.57 -5.90 -19.73
CA ASP A 175 11.45 -6.19 -20.62
C ASP A 175 10.14 -6.02 -19.86
N TRP A 176 9.55 -4.84 -19.98
CA TRP A 176 8.27 -4.49 -19.37
C TRP A 176 7.09 -5.33 -19.89
N THR A 177 7.24 -6.09 -20.98
CA THR A 177 6.21 -7.02 -21.48
C THR A 177 6.31 -8.41 -20.86
N SER A 178 7.36 -8.66 -20.07
CA SER A 178 7.59 -9.93 -19.40
C SER A 178 6.41 -10.32 -18.50
N PRO A 179 5.99 -11.61 -18.50
CA PRO A 179 4.95 -12.09 -17.59
C PRO A 179 5.40 -12.09 -16.12
N ASN A 180 6.68 -11.85 -15.84
CA ASN A 180 7.21 -11.75 -14.48
C ASN A 180 6.86 -10.42 -13.81
N VAL A 181 6.51 -9.39 -14.59
CA VAL A 181 6.19 -8.08 -14.04
C VAL A 181 4.89 -8.18 -13.26
N VAL A 182 4.97 -7.88 -11.95
CA VAL A 182 3.79 -7.75 -11.09
C VAL A 182 3.26 -6.35 -11.28
N TRP A 183 2.08 -6.24 -11.90
CA TRP A 183 1.43 -4.97 -12.19
C TRP A 183 0.37 -4.62 -11.16
N SER A 184 0.24 -3.32 -10.85
CA SER A 184 -0.98 -2.79 -10.23
C SER A 184 -2.17 -2.94 -11.19
N PRO A 185 -3.41 -2.85 -10.67
CA PRO A 185 -4.57 -2.62 -11.53
C PRO A 185 -4.38 -1.37 -12.40
N TYR A 186 -5.10 -1.32 -13.52
CA TYR A 186 -5.23 -0.11 -14.32
C TYR A 186 -6.05 0.95 -13.59
N ALA A 187 -5.70 2.21 -13.82
CA ALA A 187 -6.52 3.36 -13.47
C ALA A 187 -6.39 4.46 -14.54
N ASP A 188 -7.36 5.35 -14.55
CA ASP A 188 -7.45 6.48 -15.47
C ASP A 188 -7.69 7.79 -14.67
N PRO A 189 -6.68 8.26 -13.92
CA PRO A 189 -6.83 9.39 -13.01
C PRO A 189 -6.77 10.73 -13.75
N TYR A 190 -7.90 11.19 -14.28
CA TYR A 190 -7.96 12.48 -14.99
C TYR A 190 -7.95 13.66 -14.03
N ASP A 191 -7.12 14.65 -14.32
CA ASP A 191 -7.07 15.98 -13.67
C ASP A 191 -6.83 16.00 -12.15
N ALA A 192 -6.59 14.85 -11.55
CA ALA A 192 -6.21 14.70 -10.15
C ALA A 192 -5.25 13.52 -9.99
N TYR A 193 -4.24 13.70 -9.14
CA TYR A 193 -3.31 12.65 -8.79
C TYR A 193 -3.97 11.54 -7.96
N GLN A 194 -3.73 10.30 -8.38
CA GLN A 194 -4.11 9.08 -7.67
C GLN A 194 -2.86 8.29 -7.27
N LEU A 195 -2.87 7.73 -6.07
CA LEU A 195 -1.81 6.83 -5.61
C LEU A 195 -1.95 5.45 -6.27
N PHE A 196 -0.91 5.02 -6.96
CA PHE A 196 -0.74 3.65 -7.42
C PHE A 196 0.13 2.89 -6.44
N THR A 197 -0.16 1.62 -6.22
CA THR A 197 0.64 0.75 -5.35
C THR A 197 0.67 -0.68 -5.88
N VAL A 198 1.83 -1.31 -5.79
CA VAL A 198 2.03 -2.74 -6.07
C VAL A 198 3.09 -3.29 -5.13
N GLU A 199 2.90 -4.53 -4.69
CA GLU A 199 3.90 -5.25 -3.90
C GLU A 199 4.44 -6.43 -4.69
N ALA A 200 5.73 -6.71 -4.53
CA ALA A 200 6.38 -7.88 -5.10
C ALA A 200 7.50 -8.36 -4.18
N VAL A 201 7.89 -9.62 -4.34
CA VAL A 201 9.05 -10.19 -3.63
C VAL A 201 10.21 -10.29 -4.60
N ALA A 202 11.33 -9.62 -4.31
CA ALA A 202 12.51 -9.67 -5.14
C ALA A 202 13.06 -11.11 -5.24
N VAL A 203 13.25 -11.62 -6.46
CA VAL A 203 13.86 -12.94 -6.70
C VAL A 203 15.39 -12.87 -6.57
N GLY A 204 15.96 -11.75 -7.02
CA GLY A 204 17.40 -11.47 -6.98
C GLY A 204 17.73 -10.27 -6.10
N THR A 205 18.93 -9.74 -6.27
CA THR A 205 19.38 -8.50 -5.59
C THR A 205 19.13 -7.25 -6.42
N GLN A 206 18.34 -7.37 -7.49
CA GLN A 206 17.96 -6.29 -8.38
C GLN A 206 16.51 -6.49 -8.78
N VAL A 207 15.77 -5.39 -8.83
CA VAL A 207 14.42 -5.32 -9.39
C VAL A 207 14.35 -4.16 -10.37
N THR A 208 13.33 -4.16 -11.21
CA THR A 208 13.01 -3.01 -12.07
C THR A 208 11.61 -2.52 -11.74
N VAL A 209 11.46 -1.22 -11.50
CA VAL A 209 10.14 -0.59 -11.37
C VAL A 209 9.75 0.05 -12.70
N PHE A 210 8.45 0.04 -13.01
CA PHE A 210 7.90 0.57 -14.26
C PHE A 210 6.71 1.49 -13.99
N LEU A 211 6.72 2.67 -14.60
CA LEU A 211 5.55 3.53 -14.77
C LEU A 211 5.04 3.36 -16.19
N TYR A 212 3.74 3.13 -16.36
CA TYR A 212 3.15 2.73 -17.63
C TYR A 212 1.89 3.52 -17.95
N ALA A 213 1.71 3.88 -19.22
CA ALA A 213 0.43 4.28 -19.78
C ALA A 213 0.26 3.84 -21.24
N ALA A 214 -0.99 3.75 -21.68
CA ALA A 214 -1.37 3.35 -23.03
C ALA A 214 -2.69 4.01 -23.45
N PRO A 215 -2.71 5.29 -23.83
CA PRO A 215 -3.92 5.94 -24.33
C PRO A 215 -4.55 5.16 -25.50
N GLU A 216 -5.85 4.90 -25.40
CA GLU A 216 -6.58 4.08 -26.36
C GLU A 216 -6.97 4.86 -27.63
N TYR A 217 -7.25 6.17 -27.49
CA TYR A 217 -7.72 7.02 -28.57
C TYR A 217 -6.72 8.13 -28.90
N ARG A 218 -6.69 8.51 -30.18
CA ARG A 218 -5.85 9.58 -30.74
C ARG A 218 -6.49 10.96 -30.49
N ASN A 219 -6.69 11.26 -29.22
CA ASN A 219 -7.16 12.56 -28.78
C ASN A 219 -6.14 13.64 -29.12
N ASP A 220 -6.59 14.88 -29.27
CA ASP A 220 -5.72 16.03 -29.53
C ASP A 220 -4.60 16.11 -28.50
N ASP A 221 -4.90 15.81 -27.24
CA ASP A 221 -3.93 15.71 -26.16
C ASP A 221 -4.11 14.42 -25.35
N ASN A 222 -2.98 13.80 -25.03
CA ASN A 222 -2.87 12.60 -24.21
C ASN A 222 -1.59 12.70 -23.37
N ASP A 223 -1.77 13.16 -22.14
CA ASP A 223 -0.68 13.51 -21.25
C ASP A 223 -0.74 12.69 -19.98
N VAL A 224 0.42 12.26 -19.53
CA VAL A 224 0.59 11.47 -18.30
C VAL A 224 1.65 12.11 -17.44
N TYR A 225 1.36 12.23 -16.16
CA TYR A 225 2.19 12.86 -15.14
C TYR A 225 2.43 11.89 -14.00
N TRP A 226 3.68 11.72 -13.60
CA TRP A 226 4.07 10.91 -12.45
C TRP A 226 4.91 11.72 -11.47
N ASP A 227 4.62 11.55 -10.19
CA ASP A 227 5.29 12.24 -9.10
C ASP A 227 5.36 11.35 -7.85
N ASP A 228 6.24 11.70 -6.91
CA ASP A 228 6.36 11.08 -5.59
C ASP A 228 6.42 9.53 -5.63
N ALA A 229 7.22 8.98 -6.55
CA ALA A 229 7.48 7.55 -6.64
C ALA A 229 8.35 7.07 -5.47
N SER A 230 7.99 5.93 -4.91
CA SER A 230 8.70 5.32 -3.78
C SER A 230 8.75 3.81 -3.88
N LEU A 231 9.94 3.25 -3.69
CA LEU A 231 10.18 1.82 -3.52
C LEU A 231 10.79 1.61 -2.15
N VAL A 232 10.12 0.84 -1.29
CA VAL A 232 10.61 0.56 0.06
C VAL A 232 10.74 -0.94 0.30
N VAL A 233 11.73 -1.33 1.10
CA VAL A 233 11.77 -2.68 1.67
C VAL A 233 10.79 -2.72 2.82
N LEU A 234 9.77 -3.56 2.69
CA LEU A 234 8.90 -3.88 3.81
C LEU A 234 9.70 -4.75 4.77
N GLY A 235 9.86 -4.30 6.02
CA GLY A 235 10.52 -5.09 7.05
C GLY A 235 9.88 -6.47 7.23
N PRO A 236 10.58 -7.44 7.85
CA PRO A 236 9.88 -8.60 8.40
C PRO A 236 8.78 -8.08 9.33
N PRO A 237 7.58 -8.68 9.36
CA PRO A 237 6.50 -8.19 10.21
C PRO A 237 7.04 -8.01 11.63
N SER A 238 6.87 -6.81 12.18
CA SER A 238 7.37 -6.49 13.51
C SER A 238 6.74 -7.46 14.52
N PRO A 239 7.50 -8.15 15.39
CA PRO A 239 6.90 -9.02 16.39
C PRO A 239 6.09 -8.16 17.36
N THR A 240 4.77 -8.28 17.30
CA THR A 240 3.86 -7.54 18.18
C THR A 240 4.21 -7.81 19.66
N PRO A 241 4.35 -6.79 20.53
CA PRO A 241 4.72 -7.00 21.93
C PRO A 241 3.69 -7.91 22.63
N GLN A 242 4.20 -8.98 23.23
CA GLN A 242 3.41 -10.02 23.87
C GLN A 242 2.56 -9.43 25.03
N PRO A 243 1.23 -9.59 25.04
CA PRO A 243 0.38 -8.96 26.05
C PRO A 243 0.61 -9.56 27.44
N THR A 244 0.87 -8.69 28.42
CA THR A 244 1.01 -9.03 29.83
C THR A 244 -0.38 -9.29 30.43
N ARG A 245 -0.60 -10.50 30.93
CA ARG A 245 -1.90 -10.95 31.47
C ARG A 245 -2.23 -10.26 32.81
N THR A 246 -3.44 -9.73 32.94
CA THR A 246 -4.08 -9.39 34.23
C THR A 246 -5.37 -10.23 34.41
N PRO A 247 -5.69 -10.78 35.60
CA PRO A 247 -6.80 -11.73 35.78
C PRO A 247 -8.18 -11.05 35.80
N GLY A 248 -9.17 -11.64 35.13
CA GLY A 248 -10.56 -11.14 35.07
C GLY A 248 -11.56 -11.91 35.95
N PRO A 249 -12.75 -11.33 36.26
CA PRO A 249 -13.84 -12.01 36.93
C PRO A 249 -14.86 -12.70 35.98
N SER A 250 -15.57 -13.68 36.55
CA SER A 250 -16.40 -14.76 35.96
C SER A 250 -17.85 -14.35 35.57
N PRO A 251 -18.59 -15.12 34.73
CA PRO A 251 -19.73 -14.65 33.91
C PRO A 251 -21.14 -15.02 34.43
N THR A 252 -22.19 -14.54 33.77
CA THR A 252 -23.59 -15.05 33.89
C THR A 252 -24.27 -15.09 32.50
N PRO A 253 -25.07 -16.12 32.15
CA PRO A 253 -25.42 -16.44 30.75
C PRO A 253 -26.83 -15.98 30.28
N ARG A 254 -27.03 -15.88 28.96
CA ARG A 254 -28.34 -15.84 28.25
C ARG A 254 -28.22 -16.50 26.84
N PRO A 255 -29.31 -16.87 26.14
CA PRO A 255 -29.48 -18.19 25.56
C PRO A 255 -29.23 -18.27 24.05
N THR A 256 -28.97 -19.50 23.61
CA THR A 256 -28.60 -19.96 22.28
C THR A 256 -29.74 -19.87 21.26
N ARG A 257 -29.44 -19.43 20.03
CA ARG A 257 -30.23 -19.68 18.83
C ARG A 257 -29.50 -20.69 17.93
N THR A 258 -30.23 -21.70 17.49
CA THR A 258 -29.79 -22.79 16.60
C THR A 258 -29.73 -22.31 15.13
N PRO A 259 -28.62 -22.50 14.38
CA PRO A 259 -28.58 -22.31 12.93
C PRO A 259 -29.15 -23.53 12.18
N GLY A 260 -29.90 -23.28 11.09
CA GLY A 260 -30.39 -24.31 10.17
C GLY A 260 -29.32 -24.76 9.14
N PRO A 261 -29.57 -25.88 8.41
CA PRO A 261 -28.57 -26.52 7.55
C PRO A 261 -28.32 -25.75 6.23
N SER A 262 -27.04 -25.60 5.88
CA SER A 262 -26.54 -25.12 4.57
C SER A 262 -26.57 -26.26 3.54
N PRO A 263 -26.89 -26.01 2.24
CA PRO A 263 -27.03 -27.06 1.24
C PRO A 263 -25.69 -27.71 0.89
N THR A 264 -25.62 -29.02 1.07
CA THR A 264 -24.46 -29.87 0.72
C THR A 264 -24.34 -30.03 -0.80
N LEU A 265 -23.20 -29.66 -1.37
CA LEU A 265 -22.88 -29.91 -2.79
C LEU A 265 -22.83 -31.42 -3.09
N PRO A 266 -23.27 -31.88 -4.28
CA PRO A 266 -23.24 -33.31 -4.61
C PRO A 266 -21.79 -33.84 -4.70
N PRO A 267 -21.52 -35.07 -4.22
CA PRO A 267 -20.20 -35.69 -4.30
C PRO A 267 -19.70 -35.78 -5.75
N GLY A 268 -18.47 -35.33 -6.00
CA GLY A 268 -17.84 -35.35 -7.32
C GLY A 268 -18.03 -34.06 -8.15
N ALA A 269 -18.73 -33.04 -7.64
CA ALA A 269 -18.85 -31.75 -8.33
C ALA A 269 -17.49 -31.03 -8.41
N VAL A 270 -17.04 -30.74 -9.63
CA VAL A 270 -15.93 -29.80 -9.90
C VAL A 270 -16.55 -28.43 -10.08
N THR A 271 -16.10 -27.45 -9.30
CA THR A 271 -16.64 -26.09 -9.32
C THR A 271 -15.61 -25.07 -9.77
N TYR A 272 -16.09 -23.95 -10.32
CA TYR A 272 -15.29 -22.84 -10.78
C TYR A 272 -15.95 -21.53 -10.35
N ALA A 273 -15.21 -20.68 -9.65
CA ALA A 273 -15.64 -19.32 -9.35
C ALA A 273 -15.37 -18.42 -10.56
N VAL A 274 -16.43 -17.83 -11.10
CA VAL A 274 -16.39 -16.92 -12.26
C VAL A 274 -15.43 -15.76 -11.97
N GLN A 275 -14.46 -15.54 -12.85
CA GLN A 275 -13.47 -14.47 -12.73
C GLN A 275 -13.86 -13.26 -13.57
N ARG A 276 -13.23 -12.10 -13.31
CA ARG A 276 -13.47 -10.88 -14.11
C ARG A 276 -13.10 -11.14 -15.57
N GLY A 277 -14.06 -10.92 -16.46
CA GLY A 277 -13.90 -11.16 -17.91
C GLY A 277 -14.38 -12.54 -18.38
N ASP A 278 -14.82 -13.42 -17.48
CA ASP A 278 -15.41 -14.69 -17.89
C ASP A 278 -16.81 -14.52 -18.49
N THR A 279 -17.10 -15.35 -19.49
CA THR A 279 -18.44 -15.58 -20.03
C THR A 279 -18.74 -17.08 -19.93
N LEU A 280 -20.02 -17.48 -19.94
CA LEU A 280 -20.34 -18.91 -19.97
C LEU A 280 -19.68 -19.63 -21.16
N ARG A 281 -19.45 -18.92 -22.27
CA ARG A 281 -18.75 -19.46 -23.44
C ARG A 281 -17.26 -19.68 -23.16
N SER A 282 -16.56 -18.71 -22.58
CA SER A 282 -15.13 -18.87 -22.24
C SER A 282 -14.92 -19.96 -21.20
N ILE A 283 -15.81 -20.07 -20.21
CA ILE A 283 -15.78 -21.13 -19.20
C ILE A 283 -16.07 -22.48 -19.84
N ALA A 284 -17.08 -22.59 -20.70
CA ALA A 284 -17.41 -23.85 -21.38
C ALA A 284 -16.23 -24.37 -22.21
N THR A 285 -15.58 -23.50 -22.98
CA THR A 285 -14.37 -23.84 -23.73
C THR A 285 -13.22 -24.27 -22.82
N ARG A 286 -12.99 -23.55 -21.72
CA ARG A 286 -11.91 -23.85 -20.75
C ARG A 286 -12.04 -25.23 -20.11
N PHE A 287 -13.27 -25.64 -19.80
CA PHE A 287 -13.55 -26.93 -19.15
C PHE A 287 -14.01 -28.02 -20.12
N ASN A 288 -13.85 -27.80 -21.43
CA ASN A 288 -14.23 -28.72 -22.49
C ASN A 288 -15.68 -29.24 -22.34
N THR A 289 -16.59 -28.32 -22.04
CA THR A 289 -18.04 -28.56 -21.89
C THR A 289 -18.82 -27.60 -22.80
N THR A 290 -20.15 -27.58 -22.72
CA THR A 290 -20.99 -26.66 -23.50
C THR A 290 -21.68 -25.64 -22.59
N VAL A 291 -22.05 -24.49 -23.14
CA VAL A 291 -22.84 -23.48 -22.41
C VAL A 291 -24.15 -24.08 -21.89
N ALA A 292 -24.83 -24.89 -22.71
CA ALA A 292 -26.06 -25.57 -22.33
C ALA A 292 -25.85 -26.52 -21.14
N GLU A 293 -24.73 -27.25 -21.12
CA GLU A 293 -24.40 -28.14 -20.01
C GLU A 293 -24.04 -27.36 -18.74
N LEU A 294 -23.26 -26.27 -18.83
CA LEU A 294 -23.01 -25.39 -17.68
C LEU A 294 -24.30 -24.81 -17.11
N GLN A 295 -25.22 -24.37 -17.97
CA GLN A 295 -26.53 -23.86 -17.53
C GLN A 295 -27.36 -24.94 -16.84
N ARG A 296 -27.36 -26.16 -17.39
CA ARG A 296 -28.07 -27.31 -16.82
C ARG A 296 -27.51 -27.71 -15.46
N LEU A 297 -26.18 -27.74 -15.31
CA LEU A 297 -25.51 -28.11 -14.06
C LEU A 297 -25.75 -27.10 -12.93
N ASN A 298 -26.02 -25.84 -13.27
CA ASN A 298 -26.13 -24.73 -12.32
C ASN A 298 -27.53 -24.13 -12.22
N HIS A 299 -28.53 -24.78 -12.81
CA HIS A 299 -29.92 -24.32 -12.82
C HIS A 299 -30.06 -22.85 -13.29
N LEU A 300 -29.33 -22.48 -14.36
CA LEU A 300 -29.33 -21.10 -14.88
C LEU A 300 -30.48 -20.81 -15.86
N ASP A 301 -31.47 -21.69 -16.02
CA ASP A 301 -32.69 -21.51 -16.83
C ASP A 301 -32.50 -20.80 -18.19
N GLY A 302 -31.40 -21.08 -18.90
CA GLY A 302 -31.06 -20.48 -20.20
C GLY A 302 -30.38 -19.10 -20.15
N SER A 303 -30.18 -18.54 -18.95
CA SER A 303 -29.46 -17.28 -18.73
C SER A 303 -27.98 -17.37 -19.11
N THR A 304 -27.47 -16.35 -19.78
CA THR A 304 -26.04 -16.18 -20.08
C THR A 304 -25.32 -15.24 -19.12
N ALA A 305 -26.06 -14.59 -18.21
CA ALA A 305 -25.52 -13.66 -17.24
C ALA A 305 -24.90 -14.43 -16.08
N ILE A 306 -23.61 -14.17 -15.84
CA ILE A 306 -22.86 -14.68 -14.71
C ILE A 306 -22.13 -13.53 -14.02
N SER A 307 -22.07 -13.55 -12.70
CA SER A 307 -21.42 -12.51 -11.90
C SER A 307 -20.04 -12.96 -11.45
N VAL A 308 -19.09 -12.03 -11.38
CA VAL A 308 -17.77 -12.32 -10.80
C VAL A 308 -17.94 -12.83 -9.37
N GLY A 309 -17.27 -13.95 -9.06
CA GLY A 309 -17.40 -14.65 -7.78
C GLY A 309 -18.52 -15.69 -7.72
N GLN A 310 -19.41 -15.76 -8.71
CA GLN A 310 -20.42 -16.81 -8.80
C GLN A 310 -19.74 -18.18 -8.97
N VAL A 311 -20.09 -19.15 -8.13
CA VAL A 311 -19.53 -20.51 -8.21
C VAL A 311 -20.41 -21.36 -9.13
N LEU A 312 -19.82 -21.89 -10.20
CA LEU A 312 -20.47 -22.77 -11.16
C LEU A 312 -19.92 -24.19 -11.04
N ILE A 313 -20.78 -25.20 -11.00
CA ILE A 313 -20.46 -26.60 -11.24
C ILE A 313 -20.10 -26.74 -12.73
N VAL A 314 -18.85 -27.07 -13.03
CA VAL A 314 -18.32 -27.17 -14.40
C VAL A 314 -18.19 -28.60 -14.91
N ALA A 315 -18.14 -29.58 -14.00
CA ALA A 315 -18.17 -31.01 -14.32
C ALA A 315 -18.55 -31.84 -13.08
N PHE A 316 -18.92 -33.11 -13.30
CA PHE A 316 -18.91 -34.13 -12.25
C PHE A 316 -17.79 -35.12 -12.55
N ALA A 317 -16.84 -35.29 -11.63
CA ALA A 317 -15.78 -36.28 -11.75
C ALA A 317 -16.39 -37.68 -11.63
N THR A 318 -16.34 -38.46 -12.71
CA THR A 318 -16.65 -39.89 -12.66
C THR A 318 -15.50 -40.61 -11.94
N PRO A 319 -15.77 -41.38 -10.86
CA PRO A 319 -14.71 -42.12 -10.18
C PRO A 319 -14.13 -43.18 -11.12
N THR A 320 -12.83 -43.08 -11.39
CA THR A 320 -12.07 -44.12 -12.07
C THR A 320 -11.77 -45.24 -11.07
N PRO A 321 -12.09 -46.52 -11.35
CA PRO A 321 -11.92 -47.59 -10.38
C PRO A 321 -10.43 -47.86 -10.11
N THR A 322 -9.99 -47.63 -8.86
CA THR A 322 -8.65 -48.00 -8.39
C THR A 322 -8.63 -49.48 -8.01
N ALA A 323 -7.67 -50.22 -8.55
CA ALA A 323 -7.49 -51.65 -8.33
C ALA A 323 -7.08 -51.99 -6.89
N THR A 324 -7.79 -52.93 -6.29
CA THR A 324 -7.60 -53.49 -4.95
C THR A 324 -6.37 -54.40 -4.89
N VAL A 325 -5.42 -54.10 -3.98
CA VAL A 325 -4.45 -55.09 -3.48
C VAL A 325 -4.71 -55.33 -1.99
N ARG A 326 -4.85 -56.62 -1.65
CA ARG A 326 -5.33 -57.19 -0.38
C ARG A 326 -4.20 -57.32 0.67
N PRO A 327 -4.47 -57.17 1.97
CA PRO A 327 -3.46 -57.25 3.03
C PRO A 327 -3.18 -58.70 3.46
N ALA A 328 -1.98 -58.96 3.97
CA ALA A 328 -1.66 -60.14 4.78
C ALA A 328 -0.78 -59.75 5.98
N THR A 329 -1.25 -60.15 7.15
CA THR A 329 -0.68 -59.95 8.48
C THR A 329 0.12 -61.18 8.91
N ALA A 330 1.32 -61.00 9.50
CA ALA A 330 1.76 -61.65 10.76
C ALA A 330 3.25 -61.38 11.06
N THR A 331 3.53 -61.05 12.32
CA THR A 331 4.83 -61.03 13.05
C THR A 331 4.84 -62.29 13.98
N PRO A 332 5.93 -62.75 14.68
CA PRO A 332 7.15 -62.03 15.11
C PRO A 332 8.49 -62.81 15.27
N ARG A 333 9.52 -62.08 15.78
CA ARG A 333 10.55 -62.46 16.79
C ARG A 333 12.05 -62.40 16.30
N PRO A 334 13.04 -62.00 17.16
CA PRO A 334 14.16 -61.14 16.77
C PRO A 334 15.53 -61.85 16.74
N SER A 335 16.57 -61.02 16.52
CA SER A 335 17.97 -61.15 16.97
C SER A 335 18.98 -61.32 15.83
N ALA A 336 19.72 -60.25 15.51
CA ALA A 336 21.15 -60.12 15.81
C ALA A 336 21.78 -58.94 15.04
N THR A 337 22.56 -58.16 15.78
CA THR A 337 23.47 -57.06 15.39
C THR A 337 24.52 -57.50 14.36
N PRO A 338 25.02 -56.59 13.49
CA PRO A 338 26.25 -55.87 13.80
C PRO A 338 26.16 -54.34 13.61
N SER A 339 27.08 -53.67 14.30
CA SER A 339 27.28 -52.21 14.47
C SER A 339 28.17 -51.62 13.34
N PRO A 340 28.58 -50.33 13.35
CA PRO A 340 28.04 -49.28 12.47
C PRO A 340 29.07 -48.72 11.45
N THR A 341 28.57 -48.06 10.41
CA THR A 341 29.32 -47.13 9.54
C THR A 341 28.72 -45.72 9.73
N PRO A 342 29.50 -44.65 9.89
CA PRO A 342 29.04 -43.43 10.56
C PRO A 342 28.06 -42.59 9.73
N THR A 343 27.00 -42.18 10.44
CA THR A 343 25.95 -41.23 10.08
C THR A 343 26.47 -39.78 10.06
N GLN A 344 26.10 -39.00 9.05
CA GLN A 344 25.92 -37.55 9.16
C GLN A 344 24.44 -37.25 9.47
N PRO A 345 24.10 -36.28 10.35
CA PRO A 345 22.72 -36.03 10.77
C PRO A 345 21.94 -35.18 9.76
N PRO A 346 20.69 -35.53 9.42
CA PRO A 346 19.70 -34.56 8.96
C PRO A 346 19.06 -33.89 10.19
N THR A 347 19.04 -32.56 10.22
CA THR A 347 18.36 -31.78 11.27
C THR A 347 17.11 -31.16 10.69
N GLY A 348 15.95 -31.39 11.33
CA GLY A 348 14.75 -30.55 11.21
C GLY A 348 13.44 -31.29 10.90
N SER A 349 12.59 -31.47 11.91
CA SER A 349 11.16 -31.84 11.82
C SER A 349 10.27 -30.62 11.48
N PRO A 350 9.14 -30.77 10.75
CA PRO A 350 8.24 -29.65 10.45
C PRO A 350 7.45 -29.22 11.69
N GLN A 351 7.54 -27.94 12.04
CA GLN A 351 6.71 -27.28 13.07
C GLN A 351 5.34 -26.92 12.46
N PRO A 352 4.21 -26.98 13.20
CA PRO A 352 2.90 -26.61 12.64
C PRO A 352 2.88 -25.12 12.27
N GLU A 353 2.76 -24.87 10.96
CA GLU A 353 2.66 -23.54 10.34
C GLU A 353 1.43 -22.81 10.90
N ARG A 354 1.60 -21.58 11.37
CA ARG A 354 0.54 -20.77 12.03
C ARG A 354 0.45 -19.42 11.34
N SER A 355 -0.76 -19.05 10.96
CA SER A 355 -1.10 -17.86 10.15
C SER A 355 -1.92 -16.87 10.98
N GLN A 356 -2.02 -15.61 10.55
CA GLN A 356 -2.68 -14.56 11.34
C GLN A 356 -3.72 -13.80 10.53
N LEU A 357 -4.93 -13.59 11.06
CA LEU A 357 -5.97 -12.76 10.43
C LEU A 357 -6.24 -11.53 11.27
N CYS A 358 -5.92 -10.35 10.74
CA CYS A 358 -6.18 -9.07 11.38
C CYS A 358 -7.43 -8.39 10.84
N VAL A 359 -8.13 -7.66 11.69
CA VAL A 359 -9.30 -6.86 11.35
C VAL A 359 -9.17 -5.46 11.90
N LEU A 360 -9.52 -4.45 11.09
CA LEU A 360 -9.63 -3.05 11.48
C LEU A 360 -11.09 -2.61 11.37
N ALA A 361 -11.62 -1.97 12.40
CA ALA A 361 -12.86 -1.22 12.32
C ALA A 361 -12.54 0.28 12.37
N PHE A 362 -13.19 1.11 11.55
CA PHE A 362 -12.95 2.55 11.50
C PHE A 362 -14.22 3.36 11.25
N TYR A 363 -14.21 4.62 11.70
CA TYR A 363 -15.26 5.60 11.44
C TYR A 363 -15.02 6.27 10.10
N ASP A 364 -15.76 5.80 9.12
CA ASP A 364 -15.78 6.35 7.77
C ASP A 364 -16.64 7.63 7.76
N SER A 365 -15.98 8.76 7.98
CA SER A 365 -16.62 10.05 8.20
C SER A 365 -17.05 10.69 6.89
N ASN A 366 -16.36 10.38 5.79
CA ASN A 366 -16.70 10.88 4.45
C ASN A 366 -17.50 9.86 3.61
N ARG A 367 -17.70 8.65 4.13
CA ARG A 367 -18.49 7.54 3.57
C ARG A 367 -17.98 7.00 2.24
N ASP A 368 -16.68 7.11 1.96
CA ASP A 368 -16.11 6.62 0.70
C ASP A 368 -15.67 5.14 0.75
N GLY A 369 -15.78 4.49 1.91
CA GLY A 369 -15.46 3.08 2.13
C GLY A 369 -13.95 2.81 2.21
N LEU A 370 -13.12 3.85 2.25
CA LEU A 370 -11.68 3.77 2.38
C LEU A 370 -11.25 4.42 3.68
N ARG A 371 -10.25 3.82 4.35
CA ARG A 371 -9.73 4.41 5.57
C ARG A 371 -8.73 5.52 5.24
N GLN A 372 -9.00 6.76 5.62
CA GLN A 372 -8.04 7.86 5.53
C GLN A 372 -7.26 8.07 6.85
N PRO A 373 -6.14 8.80 6.83
CA PRO A 373 -5.33 9.05 8.03
C PRO A 373 -6.06 9.85 9.13
N ASP A 374 -7.05 10.65 8.77
CA ASP A 374 -7.87 11.44 9.69
C ASP A 374 -9.04 10.65 10.29
N GLU A 375 -9.28 9.43 9.81
CA GLU A 375 -10.35 8.58 10.28
C GLU A 375 -9.94 7.71 11.48
N ALA A 376 -10.73 7.85 12.55
CA ALA A 376 -10.48 7.18 13.81
C ALA A 376 -10.86 5.69 13.75
N GLY A 377 -10.05 4.85 14.39
CA GLY A 377 -10.41 3.45 14.63
C GLY A 377 -11.67 3.35 15.51
N GLN A 378 -12.55 2.40 15.19
CA GLN A 378 -13.84 2.22 15.81
C GLN A 378 -13.81 1.08 16.83
N THR A 379 -13.75 1.43 18.12
CA THR A 379 -13.90 0.46 19.20
C THR A 379 -15.37 0.20 19.52
N GLY A 380 -15.71 -1.00 20.00
CA GLY A 380 -17.06 -1.39 20.40
C GLY A 380 -17.88 -2.01 19.28
N LEU A 381 -17.33 -2.15 18.06
CA LEU A 381 -17.97 -2.87 16.95
C LEU A 381 -17.86 -4.38 17.16
N ALA A 382 -18.97 -5.08 17.35
CA ALA A 382 -18.92 -6.53 17.60
C ALA A 382 -18.54 -7.31 16.33
N ILE A 383 -17.37 -7.93 16.33
CA ILE A 383 -16.82 -8.74 15.23
C ILE A 383 -16.70 -10.20 15.68
N SER A 384 -17.09 -11.13 14.80
CA SER A 384 -17.05 -12.57 15.03
C SER A 384 -16.33 -13.28 13.90
N LEU A 385 -15.49 -14.24 14.24
CA LEU A 385 -14.72 -15.06 13.32
C LEU A 385 -15.18 -16.51 13.40
N MET A 386 -15.53 -17.10 12.27
CA MET A 386 -15.93 -18.49 12.12
C MET A 386 -14.93 -19.25 11.24
N ASP A 387 -14.74 -20.55 11.49
CA ASP A 387 -13.97 -21.43 10.61
C ASP A 387 -14.80 -21.90 9.40
N SER A 388 -14.19 -22.71 8.53
CA SER A 388 -14.84 -23.28 7.35
C SER A 388 -16.04 -24.19 7.67
N ASN A 389 -16.17 -24.65 8.91
CA ASN A 389 -17.29 -25.47 9.39
C ASN A 389 -18.38 -24.62 10.06
N SER A 390 -18.30 -23.28 9.95
CA SER A 390 -19.19 -22.33 10.62
C SER A 390 -19.15 -22.41 12.15
N THR A 391 -18.07 -22.94 12.72
CA THR A 391 -17.85 -22.94 14.17
C THR A 391 -17.24 -21.60 14.57
N LEU A 392 -17.77 -20.97 15.62
CA LEU A 392 -17.19 -19.73 16.14
C LEU A 392 -15.79 -20.00 16.69
N VAL A 393 -14.79 -19.38 16.09
CA VAL A 393 -13.38 -19.50 16.48
C VAL A 393 -13.02 -18.44 17.50
N ALA A 394 -13.43 -17.18 17.25
CA ALA A 394 -13.12 -16.05 18.12
C ALA A 394 -14.07 -14.86 17.89
N THR A 395 -14.06 -13.89 18.80
CA THR A 395 -14.78 -12.61 18.65
C THR A 395 -13.92 -11.47 19.17
N THR A 396 -14.09 -10.28 18.62
CA THR A 396 -13.43 -9.05 19.10
C THR A 396 -14.40 -7.88 19.02
N ASN A 397 -14.15 -6.83 19.81
CA ASN A 397 -14.79 -5.53 19.70
C ASN A 397 -13.75 -4.40 19.67
N GLU A 398 -12.49 -4.73 19.46
CA GLU A 398 -11.40 -3.78 19.34
C GLU A 398 -11.41 -3.13 17.96
N ALA A 399 -10.92 -1.89 17.88
CA ALA A 399 -10.77 -1.22 16.60
C ALA A 399 -9.76 -1.93 15.70
N TRP A 400 -8.76 -2.62 16.27
CA TRP A 400 -7.80 -3.45 15.54
C TRP A 400 -7.53 -4.73 16.33
N HIS A 401 -7.61 -5.89 15.68
CA HIS A 401 -7.37 -7.17 16.35
C HIS A 401 -6.84 -8.23 15.39
N CYS A 402 -5.88 -9.04 15.83
CA CYS A 402 -5.29 -10.14 15.05
C CYS A 402 -5.53 -11.50 15.71
N PHE A 403 -6.04 -12.46 14.94
CA PHE A 403 -6.27 -13.84 15.37
C PHE A 403 -5.15 -14.75 14.86
N ASP A 404 -4.46 -15.46 15.75
CA ASP A 404 -3.51 -16.52 15.37
C ASP A 404 -4.26 -17.83 15.11
N LEU A 405 -4.18 -18.31 13.89
CA LEU A 405 -5.03 -19.35 13.34
C LEU A 405 -4.19 -20.37 12.59
N ALA A 406 -4.70 -21.61 12.50
CA ALA A 406 -4.12 -22.54 11.55
C ALA A 406 -4.42 -22.04 10.12
N PRO A 407 -3.57 -22.39 9.14
CA PRO A 407 -3.84 -22.10 7.74
C PRO A 407 -5.17 -22.73 7.35
N GLY A 408 -6.04 -21.98 6.68
CA GLY A 408 -7.41 -22.42 6.45
C GLY A 408 -8.33 -21.28 6.02
N ARG A 409 -9.60 -21.60 5.83
CA ARG A 409 -10.60 -20.61 5.41
C ARG A 409 -11.45 -20.20 6.60
N TYR A 410 -11.65 -18.90 6.77
CA TYR A 410 -12.41 -18.30 7.85
C TYR A 410 -13.39 -17.25 7.32
N THR A 411 -14.45 -17.01 8.07
CA THR A 411 -15.45 -15.99 7.79
C THR A 411 -15.49 -15.01 8.94
N LEU A 412 -15.23 -13.75 8.64
CA LEU A 412 -15.30 -12.65 9.59
C LEU A 412 -16.62 -11.89 9.39
N SER A 413 -17.30 -11.51 10.47
CA SER A 413 -18.58 -10.79 10.43
C SER A 413 -18.70 -9.76 11.53
N ALA A 414 -19.06 -8.53 11.18
CA ALA A 414 -19.32 -7.42 12.08
C ALA A 414 -20.81 -7.14 12.26
N ARG A 415 -21.21 -6.67 13.45
CA ARG A 415 -22.57 -6.22 13.77
C ARG A 415 -22.56 -4.77 14.25
N LEU A 416 -23.11 -3.89 13.43
CA LEU A 416 -23.24 -2.47 13.77
C LEU A 416 -24.39 -2.20 14.74
N PRO A 417 -24.23 -1.26 15.69
CA PRO A 417 -25.34 -0.70 16.45
C PRO A 417 -26.24 0.17 15.55
N GLN A 418 -27.50 0.36 15.93
CA GLN A 418 -28.49 1.10 15.12
C GLN A 418 -28.10 2.57 14.82
N THR A 419 -27.13 3.11 15.54
CA THR A 419 -26.61 4.47 15.35
C THR A 419 -25.61 4.57 14.19
N LEU A 420 -25.15 3.45 13.61
CA LEU A 420 -24.13 3.40 12.58
C LEU A 420 -24.62 2.64 11.32
N SER A 421 -24.18 3.08 10.15
CA SER A 421 -24.39 2.43 8.84
C SER A 421 -23.07 1.89 8.32
N ALA A 422 -23.09 0.72 7.69
CA ALA A 422 -21.89 0.16 7.08
C ALA A 422 -21.51 0.96 5.84
N THR A 423 -20.21 1.17 5.64
CA THR A 423 -19.65 1.76 4.42
C THR A 423 -18.72 0.78 3.68
N THR A 424 -18.25 -0.27 4.36
CA THR A 424 -17.67 -1.47 3.73
C THR A 424 -18.53 -2.72 4.03
N PRO A 425 -18.33 -3.85 3.33
CA PRO A 425 -19.05 -5.08 3.64
C PRO A 425 -18.84 -5.50 5.11
N LEU A 426 -19.91 -5.90 5.81
CA LEU A 426 -19.76 -6.36 7.20
C LEU A 426 -19.32 -7.82 7.32
N THR A 427 -19.32 -8.58 6.22
CA THR A 427 -18.93 -9.99 6.19
C THR A 427 -17.85 -10.22 5.13
N HIS A 428 -16.75 -10.83 5.54
CA HIS A 428 -15.61 -11.14 4.68
C HIS A 428 -15.23 -12.61 4.81
N THR A 429 -15.00 -13.28 3.69
CA THR A 429 -14.44 -14.64 3.68
C THR A 429 -12.96 -14.56 3.34
N VAL A 430 -12.11 -15.11 4.21
CA VAL A 430 -10.67 -15.00 4.14
C VAL A 430 -10.04 -16.38 4.08
N THR A 431 -9.15 -16.60 3.13
CA THR A 431 -8.28 -17.79 3.10
C THR A 431 -6.93 -17.38 3.67
N LEU A 432 -6.51 -18.04 4.74
CA LEU A 432 -5.24 -17.87 5.43
C LEU A 432 -4.23 -18.93 4.95
N PRO A 433 -3.23 -18.55 4.13
CA PRO A 433 -2.12 -19.42 3.76
C PRO A 433 -1.15 -19.59 4.94
N PRO A 434 -0.33 -20.66 4.98
CA PRO A 434 0.64 -20.88 6.05
C PRO A 434 1.63 -19.73 6.23
N ASP A 435 1.89 -19.39 7.49
CA ASP A 435 2.82 -18.36 7.94
C ASP A 435 2.60 -16.97 7.29
N GLN A 436 1.36 -16.68 6.89
CA GLN A 436 0.94 -15.39 6.33
C GLN A 436 0.02 -14.64 7.29
N THR A 437 0.05 -13.30 7.19
CA THR A 437 -0.93 -12.42 7.84
C THR A 437 -1.86 -11.81 6.80
N VAL A 438 -3.17 -11.87 7.01
CA VAL A 438 -4.18 -11.29 6.12
C VAL A 438 -4.99 -10.25 6.89
N GLU A 439 -5.23 -9.08 6.31
CA GLU A 439 -5.92 -7.97 6.96
C GLU A 439 -7.26 -7.64 6.29
N VAL A 440 -8.25 -7.20 7.08
CA VAL A 440 -9.61 -6.90 6.63
C VAL A 440 -10.12 -5.63 7.30
N ASP A 441 -10.58 -4.65 6.51
CA ASP A 441 -11.07 -3.36 7.00
C ASP A 441 -12.61 -3.26 6.98
N ILE A 442 -13.17 -2.73 8.07
CA ILE A 442 -14.60 -2.58 8.33
C ILE A 442 -14.93 -1.12 8.64
N GLY A 443 -15.43 -0.40 7.64
CA GLY A 443 -15.84 0.99 7.76
C GLY A 443 -17.30 1.13 8.18
N SER A 444 -17.58 2.09 9.05
CA SER A 444 -18.95 2.52 9.35
C SER A 444 -19.08 4.00 9.67
N ALA A 445 -20.25 4.57 9.37
CA ALA A 445 -20.54 5.99 9.53
C ALA A 445 -21.76 6.22 10.42
N VAL A 446 -21.84 7.36 11.12
CA VAL A 446 -23.02 7.72 11.92
C VAL A 446 -24.24 7.93 11.04
N VAL A 447 -25.36 7.28 11.39
CA VAL A 447 -26.64 7.41 10.67
C VAL A 447 -27.16 8.84 10.84
N GLY A 448 -27.36 9.55 9.74
CA GLY A 448 -27.93 10.90 9.74
C GLY A 448 -26.92 12.06 9.89
N ALA A 449 -25.61 11.79 9.99
CA ALA A 449 -24.60 12.83 9.81
C ALA A 449 -24.69 13.37 8.37
N LYS A 450 -25.04 14.65 8.22
CA LYS A 450 -24.96 15.38 6.94
C LYS A 450 -23.51 15.75 6.67
N ASP A 451 -23.10 15.62 5.41
CA ASP A 451 -21.78 16.04 4.92
C ASP A 451 -21.53 17.47 5.35
N SER A 452 -20.70 17.63 6.38
CA SER A 452 -20.26 18.93 6.82
C SER A 452 -19.15 19.32 5.87
N SER A 453 -19.45 20.20 4.92
CA SER A 453 -18.44 20.85 4.07
C SER A 453 -17.23 21.27 4.92
N PRO A 454 -16.00 21.18 4.40
CA PRO A 454 -14.83 21.51 5.18
C PRO A 454 -14.92 22.96 5.66
N VAL A 455 -15.14 23.13 6.97
CA VAL A 455 -14.93 24.42 7.62
C VAL A 455 -13.45 24.69 7.51
N LEU A 456 -13.13 25.77 6.79
CA LEU A 456 -11.79 26.32 6.67
C LEU A 456 -11.33 26.76 8.07
N VAL A 457 -10.77 25.83 8.84
CA VAL A 457 -10.10 26.15 10.10
C VAL A 457 -8.75 26.75 9.71
N VAL A 458 -8.74 28.07 9.53
CA VAL A 458 -7.49 28.84 9.49
C VAL A 458 -6.83 28.68 10.86
N ARG A 459 -5.92 27.71 10.97
CA ARG A 459 -5.02 27.60 12.12
C ARG A 459 -3.92 28.65 11.93
N PRO A 460 -3.71 29.59 12.88
CA PRO A 460 -2.54 30.44 12.82
C PRO A 460 -1.28 29.57 12.86
N LEU A 461 -0.34 29.90 11.98
CA LEU A 461 0.97 29.25 11.89
C LEU A 461 1.61 29.17 13.29
N SER A 462 1.90 27.94 13.72
CA SER A 462 2.82 27.68 14.82
C SER A 462 4.18 28.30 14.47
N PRO A 463 4.85 29.04 15.37
CA PRO A 463 6.17 29.58 15.08
C PRO A 463 7.18 28.44 14.96
N THR A 464 7.66 28.18 13.76
CA THR A 464 8.80 27.29 13.50
C THR A 464 10.07 27.92 14.06
N ASN A 465 10.73 27.17 14.95
CA ASN A 465 12.18 27.13 15.20
C ASN A 465 12.99 28.41 14.88
N THR A 466 13.00 29.35 15.84
CA THR A 466 14.09 30.33 15.96
C THR A 466 15.35 29.65 16.49
N ALA A 467 16.04 28.91 15.64
CA ALA A 467 17.35 28.33 15.94
C ALA A 467 18.29 28.45 14.74
N LEU A 468 18.40 29.65 14.15
CA LEU A 468 19.52 30.00 13.24
C LEU A 468 19.75 31.51 13.01
N VAL A 469 19.19 32.41 13.85
CA VAL A 469 19.40 33.88 13.71
C VAL A 469 20.11 34.52 14.92
N TRP A 470 20.49 33.75 15.95
CA TRP A 470 21.15 34.30 17.15
C TRP A 470 22.69 34.39 17.11
N ALA A 471 23.32 34.36 15.92
CA ALA A 471 24.76 34.60 15.79
C ALA A 471 25.13 35.98 15.21
N ALA A 472 24.18 36.72 14.62
CA ALA A 472 24.46 38.03 14.01
C ALA A 472 24.00 39.24 14.86
N GLY A 473 23.10 39.06 15.83
CA GLY A 473 22.52 40.15 16.62
C GLY A 473 23.30 40.58 17.87
N LEU A 474 24.17 39.72 18.40
CA LEU A 474 24.94 40.02 19.64
C LEU A 474 26.27 40.77 19.37
N GLY A 475 26.78 40.73 18.14
CA GLY A 475 27.99 41.49 17.75
C GLY A 475 27.77 43.00 17.63
N ILE A 476 26.55 43.43 17.31
CA ILE A 476 26.24 44.85 17.06
C ILE A 476 25.95 45.62 18.37
N ILE A 477 25.45 44.94 19.41
CA ILE A 477 25.14 45.58 20.71
C ILE A 477 26.42 45.77 21.56
N VAL A 478 27.45 44.93 21.39
CA VAL A 478 28.72 45.08 22.10
C VAL A 478 29.61 46.19 21.51
N LEU A 479 29.51 46.46 20.20
CA LEU A 479 30.24 47.57 19.56
C LEU A 479 29.62 48.95 19.84
N ALA A 480 28.31 49.03 20.04
CA ALA A 480 27.64 50.28 20.42
C ALA A 480 27.92 50.70 21.89
N ALA A 481 28.10 49.72 22.79
CA ALA A 481 28.40 50.01 24.20
C ALA A 481 29.86 50.47 24.45
N LEU A 482 30.82 50.03 23.62
CA LEU A 482 32.21 50.50 23.68
C LEU A 482 32.39 51.92 23.11
N ALA A 483 31.59 52.33 22.12
CA ALA A 483 31.63 53.68 21.57
C ALA A 483 31.09 54.74 22.54
N ILE A 484 30.07 54.41 23.34
CA ILE A 484 29.45 55.34 24.31
C ILE A 484 30.34 55.54 25.56
N THR A 485 31.17 54.56 25.92
CA THR A 485 32.12 54.69 27.04
C THR A 485 33.40 55.45 26.68
N LEU A 486 33.82 55.46 25.41
CA LEU A 486 34.95 56.27 24.93
C LEU A 486 34.59 57.75 24.73
N VAL A 487 33.34 58.08 24.37
CA VAL A 487 32.89 59.49 24.23
C VAL A 487 32.65 60.19 25.58
N ARG A 488 32.32 59.44 26.65
CA ARG A 488 32.18 60.02 28.01
C ARG A 488 33.48 60.18 28.80
N ARG A 489 34.59 59.53 28.40
CA ARG A 489 35.92 59.74 28.99
C ARG A 489 36.73 60.87 28.34
N GLY A 490 36.33 61.35 27.16
CA GLY A 490 36.98 62.49 26.48
C GLY A 490 36.48 63.89 26.88
N ARG A 491 35.52 64.00 27.80
CA ARG A 491 34.89 65.28 28.21
C ARG A 491 35.15 65.70 29.66
N GLN A 492 36.10 65.07 30.34
CA GLN A 492 36.63 65.50 31.65
C GLN A 492 38.14 65.74 31.65
N GLY A 493 38.71 66.09 30.49
CA GLY A 493 40.12 66.44 30.36
C GLY A 493 40.31 67.39 29.19
N THR A 494 39.87 68.63 29.35
CA THR A 494 40.37 69.86 28.71
C THR A 494 39.62 71.05 29.29
#